data_AF-M0PC17-F1
#
_entry.id   AF-M0PC17-F1
#
_cell.length_a   1.000
_cell.length_b   1.000
_cell.length_c   1.000
_cell.angle_alpha   90.00
_cell.angle_beta   90.00
_cell.angle_gamma   90.00
#
_symmetry.space_group_name_H-M   'P 1'
#
loop_
_entity.id
_entity.type
_entity.pdbx_description
1 polymer ?
#
loop_
_entity_poly.entity_id
_entity_poly.type
_entity_poly.pdbx_seq_one_letter_code
_entity_poly.pdbx_strand_id
1 'polypeptide(L)' 'MFVPKYRLSHLTGETKGRLETIFAEICEDKGLELVECKVMPDHVHLFIGSPPKNAPSLIVNWIKGIS' A
#
# COMPACT_ATOMS: atom_id res chain seq x y z
N MET A 1 -6.52 0.25 4.58
CA MET A 1 -7.03 -0.92 3.85
C MET A 1 -7.64 -0.45 2.53
N PHE A 2 -7.32 -1.10 1.42
CA PHE A 2 -8.02 -0.87 0.16
C PHE A 2 -8.32 -2.20 -0.55
N VAL A 3 -9.32 -2.15 -1.43
CA VAL A 3 -9.82 -3.30 -2.17
C VAL A 3 -9.64 -3.02 -3.67
N PRO A 4 -9.11 -3.96 -4.46
CA PRO A 4 -9.04 -3.86 -5.91
C PRO A 4 -10.42 -3.70 -6.54
N LYS A 5 -10.46 -3.15 -7.75
CA LYS A 5 -11.71 -2.95 -8.49
C LYS A 5 -12.44 -4.30 -8.61
N TYR A 6 -13.74 -4.29 -8.30
CA TYR A 6 -14.60 -5.48 -8.28
C TYR A 6 -14.18 -6.60 -7.30
N ARG A 7 -13.29 -6.32 -6.32
CA ARG A 7 -12.78 -7.32 -5.36
C ARG A 7 -12.23 -8.58 -6.06
N LEU A 8 -11.56 -8.38 -7.18
CA LEU A 8 -10.93 -9.48 -7.92
C LEU A 8 -9.78 -10.07 -7.10
N SER A 9 -9.76 -11.39 -6.95
CA SER A 9 -8.79 -12.17 -6.17
C SER A 9 -7.45 -12.41 -6.89
N HIS A 10 -6.97 -11.39 -7.63
CA HIS A 10 -5.78 -11.47 -8.49
C HIS A 10 -4.47 -11.02 -7.81
N LEU A 11 -4.50 -10.58 -6.55
CA LEU A 11 -3.33 -10.12 -5.80
C LEU A 11 -2.56 -11.32 -5.21
N THR A 12 -2.10 -12.23 -6.06
CA THR A 12 -1.47 -13.50 -5.67
C THR A 12 -0.13 -13.73 -6.37
N GLY A 13 0.68 -14.62 -5.82
CA GLY A 13 1.97 -15.02 -6.40
C GLY A 13 2.93 -13.84 -6.59
N GLU A 14 3.42 -13.68 -7.82
CA GLU A 14 4.38 -12.63 -8.21
C GLU A 14 3.81 -11.22 -7.99
N THR A 15 2.52 -11.00 -8.28
CA THR A 15 1.84 -9.71 -8.09
C THR A 15 1.88 -9.27 -6.64
N LYS A 16 1.73 -10.22 -5.71
CA LYS A 16 1.83 -9.93 -4.27
C LYS A 16 3.23 -9.45 -3.89
N GLY A 17 4.26 -10.19 -4.30
CA GLY A 17 5.66 -9.83 -3.98
C GLY A 17 6.03 -8.47 -4.57
N ARG A 18 5.61 -8.20 -5.82
CA ARG A 18 5.86 -6.91 -6.47
C ARG A 18 5.15 -5.75 -5.77
N LEU A 19 3.91 -5.93 -5.31
CA LEU A 19 3.19 -4.92 -4.55
C LEU A 19 3.85 -4.59 -3.22
N GLU A 20 4.32 -5.61 -2.51
CA GLU A 20 5.06 -5.41 -1.25
C GLU A 20 6.33 -4.57 -1.48
N THR A 21 7.08 -4.85 -2.55
CA THR A 21 8.24 -4.03 -2.95
C THR A 21 7.84 -2.59 -3.29
N ILE A 22 6.80 -2.39 -4.12
CA ILE A 22 6.33 -1.05 -4.50
C ILE A 22 5.90 -0.25 -3.27
N PHE A 23 5.18 -0.85 -2.31
CA PHE A 23 4.78 -0.16 -1.10
C PHE A 23 5.97 0.23 -0.22
N ALA A 24 7.00 -0.61 -0.13
CA ALA A 24 8.23 -0.28 0.58
C ALA A 24 8.95 0.92 -0.08
N GLU A 25 9.10 0.90 -1.40
CA GLU A 25 9.71 1.99 -2.17
C GLU A 25 8.95 3.31 -2.03
N ILE A 26 7.61 3.29 -2.11
CA ILE A 26 6.78 4.48 -1.92
C ILE A 26 6.95 5.04 -0.50
N CYS A 27 7.00 4.17 0.51
CA CYS A 27 7.18 4.62 1.89
C CYS A 27 8.55 5.26 2.09
N GLU A 28 9.61 4.65 1.55
CA GLU A 28 10.97 5.19 1.60
C GLU A 28 11.08 6.55 0.89
N ASP A 29 10.58 6.66 -0.34
CA ASP A 29 10.60 7.90 -1.14
C ASP A 29 9.81 9.05 -0.48
N LYS A 30 8.72 8.73 0.22
CA LYS A 30 7.86 9.72 0.87
C LYS A 30 8.20 9.97 2.34
N GLY A 31 9.23 9.29 2.88
CA GLY A 31 9.63 9.39 4.28
C GLY A 31 8.53 8.93 5.25
N LEU A 32 7.81 7.88 4.87
CA LEU A 32 6.80 7.19 5.68
C LEU A 32 7.40 5.93 6.30
N GLU A 33 6.92 5.56 7.47
CA GLU A 33 7.34 4.34 8.15
C GLU A 33 6.38 3.20 7.81
N LEU A 34 6.84 2.19 7.06
CA LEU A 34 6.04 1.00 6.80
C LEU A 34 6.14 0.03 7.98
N VAL A 35 5.14 0.04 8.86
CA VAL A 35 5.13 -0.81 10.06
C VAL A 35 4.68 -2.24 9.73
N GLU A 36 3.64 -2.38 8.92
CA GLU A 36 3.14 -3.69 8.48
C GLU A 36 2.48 -3.62 7.10
N CYS A 37 2.73 -4.61 6.25
CA CYS A 37 2.05 -4.79 4.97
C CYS A 37 1.52 -6.22 4.87
N LYS A 38 0.21 -6.36 4.60
CA LYS A 38 -0.45 -7.64 4.38
C LYS A 38 -1.27 -7.57 3.11
N VAL A 39 -0.77 -8.22 2.06
CA VAL A 39 -1.48 -8.42 0.80
C VAL A 39 -2.24 -9.74 0.84
N MET A 40 -3.56 -9.64 0.75
CA MET A 40 -4.50 -10.74 0.57
C MET A 40 -4.95 -10.78 -0.89
N PRO A 41 -5.45 -11.93 -1.40
CA PRO A 41 -5.82 -12.06 -2.81
C PRO A 41 -6.79 -10.98 -3.31
N ASP A 42 -7.71 -10.54 -2.44
CA ASP A 42 -8.83 -9.67 -2.75
C ASP A 42 -8.79 -8.33 -2.02
N HIS A 43 -7.77 -8.03 -1.21
CA HIS A 43 -7.60 -6.75 -0.51
C HIS A 43 -6.19 -6.58 0.08
N VAL A 44 -5.82 -5.34 0.42
CA VAL A 44 -4.52 -5.01 1.03
C VAL A 44 -4.71 -4.24 2.34
N HIS A 45 -3.99 -4.66 3.37
CA HIS A 45 -3.81 -3.94 4.64
C HIS A 45 -2.41 -3.35 4.71
N LEU A 46 -2.35 -2.06 5.03
CA LEU A 46 -1.12 -1.30 5.20
C LEU A 46 -1.23 -0.57 6.53
N PHE A 47 -0.21 -0.72 7.37
CA PHE A 47 -0.05 -0.01 8.61
C PHE A 47 1.19 0.88 8.47
N ILE A 48 0.96 2.20 8.44
CA ILE A 48 1.97 3.19 8.05
C ILE A 48 2.03 4.27 9.13
N GLY A 49 3.22 4.52 9.64
CA GLY A 49 3.56 5.68 10.45
C GLY A 49 3.84 6.88 9.55
N SER A 50 3.26 8.03 9.87
CA SER A 50 3.48 9.26 9.12
C SER A 50 3.59 10.45 10.07
N PRO A 51 4.45 11.43 9.76
CA PRO A 51 4.43 12.73 10.42
C PRO A 51 3.05 13.41 10.31
N PRO A 52 2.62 14.18 11.33
CA PRO A 52 1.27 14.77 11.40
C PRO A 52 1.02 15.84 10.33
N LYS A 53 2.07 16.33 9.65
CA LYS A 53 1.96 17.27 8.52
C LYS A 53 1.33 16.64 7.27
N ASN A 54 1.41 15.32 7.13
CA ASN A 54 0.88 14.62 5.97
C ASN A 54 -0.58 14.25 6.24
N ALA A 55 -1.49 14.78 5.43
CA ALA A 55 -2.89 14.42 5.52
C ALA A 55 -3.11 12.94 5.15
N PRO A 56 -3.99 12.20 5.84
CA PRO A 56 -4.30 10.81 5.49
C PRO A 56 -4.74 10.61 4.03
N SER A 57 -5.50 11.56 3.47
CA SER A 57 -5.93 11.53 2.07
C SER A 57 -4.75 11.59 1.08
N LEU A 58 -3.71 12.36 1.41
CA LEU A 58 -2.49 12.47 0.61
C LEU A 58 -1.73 11.14 0.59
N ILE A 59 -1.58 10.50 1.75
CA ILE A 59 -0.92 9.19 1.90
C ILE A 59 -1.66 8.13 1.09
N VAL A 60 -3.00 8.07 1.19
CA VAL A 60 -3.81 7.13 0.41
C VAL A 60 -3.69 7.38 -1.11
N ASN A 61 -3.60 8.65 -1.53
CA ASN A 61 -3.40 9.00 -2.94
C ASN A 61 -2.05 8.52 -3.48
N TRP A 62 -0.97 8.65 -2.71
CA TRP A 62 0.34 8.13 -3.14
C TRP A 62 0.32 6.61 -3.26
N ILE A 63 -0.21 5.93 -2.24
CA ILE A 63 -0.24 4.46 -2.18
C ILE A 63 -1.07 3.89 -3.33
N LYS A 64 -2.31 4.36 -3.53
CA LYS A 64 -3.20 3.82 -4.58
C LYS A 64 -2.90 4.34 -5.98
N GLY A 65 -2.25 5.50 -6.10
CA GLY A 65 -2.00 6.15 -7.38
C GLY A 65 -0.72 5.66 -8.08
N ILE A 66 0.25 5.19 -7.29
CA ILE A 66 1.55 4.72 -7.80
C ILE A 66 1.56 3.19 -7.97
N SER A 67 0.80 2.45 -7.15
CA SER A 67 0.68 0.99 -7.20
C SER A 67 -0.13 0.45 -8.37
#